data_AF-A0A5C8SYQ6-F1
#
_entry.id   AF-A0A5C8SYQ6-F1
#
_cell.length_a   1.000
_cell.length_b   1.000
_cell.length_c   1.000
_cell.angle_alpha   90.00
_cell.angle_beta   90.00
_cell.angle_gamma   90.00
#
_symmetry.space_group_name_H-M   'P 1'
#
loop_
_entity.id
_entity.type
_entity.pdbx_description
1 polymer ?
#
loop_
_entity_poly.entity_id
_entity_poly.type
_entity_poly.pdbx_seq_one_letter_code
_entity_poly.pdbx_strand_id
1 'polypeptide(L)'
;GTERRPARAGDGVSPIVITGNDLAAAWAIDRRGDPLYPVVGGDQRQREMAFRGGVNIVIYTLTGNYKADQVHVPALLERLGQ
;
A
#
# COMPACT_ATOMS: atom_id res chain seq x y z
N GLY A 1 -20.67 27.64 14.99
CA GLY A 1 -20.58 26.18 14.87
C GLY A 1 -19.28 25.85 14.18
N THR A 2 -18.42 25.07 14.82
CA THR A 2 -17.10 24.67 14.31
C THR A 2 -17.24 23.82 13.05
N GLU A 3 -17.04 24.43 11.89
CA GLU A 3 -16.90 23.73 10.62
C GLU A 3 -15.64 22.86 10.67
N ARG A 4 -15.83 21.55 10.71
CA ARG A 4 -14.78 20.56 10.44
C ARG A 4 -14.28 20.85 9.03
N ARG A 5 -13.19 21.62 8.91
CA ARG A 5 -12.42 21.68 7.66
C ARG A 5 -11.99 20.23 7.38
N PRO A 6 -12.46 19.59 6.28
CA PRO A 6 -11.89 18.31 5.89
C PRO A 6 -10.38 18.51 5.75
N ALA A 7 -9.59 17.48 6.10
CA ALA A 7 -8.15 17.50 5.84
C ALA A 7 -7.97 18.02 4.41
N ARG A 8 -7.31 19.18 4.25
CA ARG A 8 -7.06 19.71 2.91
C ARG A 8 -6.36 18.59 2.16
N ALA A 9 -6.91 18.21 1.00
CA ALA A 9 -6.27 17.31 0.05
C ALA A 9 -5.04 18.03 -0.52
N GLY A 10 -4.04 18.30 0.33
CA GLY A 10 -2.72 18.64 -0.13
C GLY A 10 -2.20 17.40 -0.83
N ASP A 11 -2.03 17.51 -2.14
CA ASP A 11 -1.19 16.62 -2.94
C ASP A 11 -1.84 15.31 -3.42
N GLY A 12 -3.17 15.13 -3.27
CA GLY A 12 -3.90 13.98 -3.84
C GLY A 12 -3.69 12.65 -3.10
N VAL A 13 -3.17 12.72 -1.87
CA VAL A 13 -2.86 11.56 -1.02
C VAL A 13 -3.94 11.39 0.06
N SER A 14 -4.28 10.15 0.38
CA SER A 14 -5.21 9.81 1.46
C SER A 14 -4.53 10.08 2.80
N PRO A 15 -5.04 10.99 3.64
CA PRO A 15 -4.41 11.34 4.91
C PRO A 15 -4.59 10.25 5.98
N ILE A 16 -5.49 9.29 5.77
CA ILE A 16 -5.80 8.19 6.68
C ILE A 16 -6.03 6.93 5.85
N VAL A 17 -5.43 5.81 6.28
CA VAL A 17 -5.67 4.47 5.73
C VAL A 17 -6.21 3.59 6.84
N ILE A 18 -7.35 2.93 6.60
CA ILE A 18 -7.99 2.01 7.53
C ILE A 18 -8.11 0.64 6.85
N THR A 19 -7.76 -0.42 7.57
CA THR A 19 -7.82 -1.81 7.09
C THR A 19 -8.49 -2.69 8.14
N GLY A 20 -9.28 -3.68 7.68
CA GLY A 20 -9.82 -4.74 8.54
C GLY A 20 -8.83 -5.89 8.78
N ASN A 21 -7.68 -5.87 8.10
CA ASN A 21 -6.64 -6.89 8.24
C ASN A 21 -5.61 -6.46 9.30
N ASP A 22 -5.21 -7.39 10.16
CA ASP A 22 -4.10 -7.18 11.11
C ASP A 22 -2.75 -7.26 10.38
N LEU A 23 -2.38 -6.15 9.73
CA LEU A 23 -1.10 -6.03 9.02
C LEU A 23 0.09 -6.06 9.98
N ALA A 24 -0.06 -5.57 11.21
CA ALA A 24 1.01 -5.55 12.20
C ALA A 24 1.44 -6.98 12.55
N ALA A 25 0.49 -7.88 12.84
CA ALA A 25 0.78 -9.28 13.07
C ALA A 25 1.39 -9.97 11.83
N ALA A 26 0.92 -9.62 10.64
CA ALA A 26 1.44 -10.19 9.39
C ALA A 26 2.91 -9.78 9.11
N TRP A 27 3.31 -8.58 9.53
CA TRP A 27 4.68 -8.04 9.36
C TRP A 27 5.64 -8.42 10.50
N ALA A 28 5.12 -8.88 11.63
CA ALA A 28 5.93 -9.19 12.80
C ALA A 28 6.85 -10.38 12.53
N ILE A 29 8.15 -10.15 12.64
CA ILE A 29 9.22 -11.13 12.48
C ILE A 29 10.16 -11.11 13.68
N ASP A 30 10.79 -12.24 13.96
CA ASP A 30 11.85 -12.32 14.95
C ASP A 30 13.21 -11.87 14.35
N ARG A 31 14.28 -11.95 15.14
CA ARG A 31 15.63 -11.57 14.67
C ARG A 31 16.22 -12.50 13.62
N ARG A 32 15.67 -13.71 13.46
CA ARG A 32 16.09 -14.69 12.45
C ARG A 32 15.29 -14.52 11.15
N GLY A 33 14.29 -13.64 11.14
CA GLY A 33 13.40 -13.40 10.01
C GLY A 33 12.19 -14.32 10.01
N ASP A 34 12.01 -15.13 11.05
CA ASP A 34 10.88 -16.05 11.15
C ASP A 34 9.61 -15.28 11.57
N PRO A 35 8.45 -15.56 10.97
CA PRO A 35 7.21 -14.89 11.36
C PRO A 35 6.81 -15.19 12.80
N LEU A 36 6.41 -14.14 13.53
CA LEU A 36 5.97 -14.28 14.93
C LEU A 36 4.51 -14.75 15.05
N TYR A 37 3.67 -14.43 14.07
CA TYR A 37 2.24 -14.78 14.08
C TYR A 37 1.81 -15.44 12.78
N PRO A 38 0.84 -16.38 12.81
CA PRO A 38 0.28 -16.96 11.62
C PRO A 38 -0.57 -15.95 10.84
N VAL A 39 -0.74 -16.19 9.54
CA VAL A 39 -1.74 -15.51 8.71
C VAL A 39 -2.93 -16.44 8.48
N VAL A 40 -4.10 -15.87 8.20
CA VAL A 40 -5.30 -16.65 7.86
C VAL A 40 -4.98 -17.59 6.69
N GLY A 41 -5.47 -18.83 6.75
CA GLY A 41 -5.24 -19.84 5.71
C GLY A 41 -3.82 -20.41 5.63
N GLY A 42 -2.85 -19.89 6.40
CA GLY A 42 -1.49 -20.41 6.48
C GLY A 42 -0.64 -20.24 5.22
N ASP A 43 -1.16 -19.59 4.17
CA ASP A 43 -0.46 -19.41 2.89
C ASP A 43 0.61 -18.32 3.00
N GLN A 44 1.85 -18.66 2.66
CA GLN A 44 2.98 -17.74 2.60
C GLN A 44 2.72 -16.58 1.62
N ARG A 45 1.92 -16.81 0.58
CA ARG A 45 1.51 -15.78 -0.38
C ARG A 45 0.75 -14.65 0.31
N GLN A 46 -0.10 -14.95 1.30
CA GLN A 46 -0.84 -13.91 2.01
C GLN A 46 0.09 -13.01 2.82
N ARG A 47 1.14 -13.59 3.42
CA ARG A 47 2.18 -12.81 4.11
C ARG A 47 2.99 -11.97 3.14
N GLU A 48 3.39 -12.52 2.00
CA GLU A 48 4.07 -11.76 0.95
C GLU A 48 3.23 -10.56 0.49
N MET A 49 1.93 -10.76 0.27
CA MET A 49 1.00 -9.69 -0.08
C MET A 49 0.88 -8.63 1.01
N ALA A 50 0.92 -9.03 2.29
CA ALA A 50 0.96 -8.08 3.40
C ALA A 50 2.23 -7.22 3.35
N PHE A 51 3.41 -7.81 3.16
CA PHE A 51 4.66 -7.05 3.02
C PHE A 51 4.64 -6.09 1.83
N ARG A 52 4.18 -6.56 0.65
CA ARG A 52 3.98 -5.71 -0.53
C ARG A 52 3.01 -4.56 -0.24
N GLY A 53 1.94 -4.82 0.50
CA GLY A 53 1.01 -3.81 0.98
C GLY A 53 1.68 -2.74 1.85
N GLY A 54 2.51 -3.16 2.81
CA GLY A 54 3.27 -2.24 3.67
C GLY A 54 4.22 -1.33 2.88
N VAL A 55 5.01 -1.92 1.97
CA VAL A 55 5.90 -1.13 1.08
C VAL A 55 5.11 -0.15 0.23
N ASN A 56 3.98 -0.57 -0.33
CA ASN A 56 3.10 0.31 -1.10
C ASN A 56 2.56 1.47 -0.26
N ILE A 57 2.17 1.24 0.99
CA ILE A 57 1.72 2.30 1.91
C ILE A 57 2.85 3.31 2.17
N VAL A 58 4.06 2.83 2.45
CA VAL A 58 5.21 3.70 2.69
C VAL A 58 5.51 4.56 1.47
N ILE A 59 5.64 3.94 0.28
CA ILE A 59 5.94 4.68 -0.95
C ILE A 59 4.80 5.64 -1.28
N TYR A 60 3.53 5.22 -1.15
CA TYR A 60 2.37 6.10 -1.35
C TYR A 60 2.42 7.32 -0.42
N THR A 61 2.76 7.12 0.84
CA THR A 61 2.86 8.22 1.83
C THR A 61 3.98 9.18 1.48
N LEU A 62 5.13 8.66 1.02
CA LEU A 62 6.32 9.48 0.73
C LEU A 62 6.29 10.20 -0.62
N THR A 63 5.51 9.68 -1.57
CA THR A 63 5.53 10.16 -2.97
C THR A 63 4.18 10.66 -3.46
N GLY A 64 3.09 10.21 -2.84
CA GLY A 64 1.71 10.48 -3.23
C GLY A 64 1.26 9.86 -4.55
N ASN A 65 2.14 9.81 -5.54
CA ASN A 65 1.80 9.54 -6.94
C ASN A 65 2.62 8.41 -7.57
N TYR A 66 3.31 7.55 -6.81
CA TYR A 66 4.22 6.54 -7.41
C TYR A 66 3.59 5.59 -8.42
N LYS A 67 2.25 5.43 -8.39
CA LYS A 67 1.50 4.63 -9.37
C LYS A 67 0.71 5.46 -10.38
N ALA A 68 0.74 6.79 -10.28
CA ALA A 68 0.04 7.66 -11.22
C ALA A 68 0.53 7.44 -12.66
N ASP A 69 1.80 7.07 -12.85
CA ASP A 69 2.34 6.79 -14.17
C ASP A 69 1.77 5.52 -14.82
N GLN A 70 1.15 4.60 -14.05
CA GLN A 70 0.57 3.38 -14.60
C GLN A 70 -0.60 3.64 -15.55
N VAL A 71 -1.33 4.75 -15.38
CA VAL A 71 -2.46 5.09 -16.27
C VAL A 71 -2.01 5.37 -17.70
N HIS A 72 -0.74 5.71 -17.90
CA HIS A 72 -0.16 6.00 -19.21
C HIS A 72 0.40 4.77 -19.93
N VAL A 73 0.57 3.63 -19.23
CA VAL A 73 1.16 2.40 -19.80
C VAL A 73 0.43 1.92 -21.06
N PRO A 74 -0.93 1.85 -21.11
CA PRO A 74 -1.63 1.42 -22.31
C PRO A 74 -1.30 2.29 -23.54
N ALA A 75 -1.26 3.61 -23.35
CA ALA A 75 -0.94 4.56 -24.43
C ALA A 75 0.53 4.45 -24.89
N LEU A 76 1.46 4.13 -23.99
CA LEU A 76 2.87 3.89 -24.35
C LEU A 76 3.04 2.59 -25.16
N LEU A 77 2.29 1.54 -24.83
CA LEU A 77 2.31 0.28 -25.55
C LEU A 77 1.71 0.42 -26.96
N GLU A 78 0.62 1.20 -27.12
CA GLU A 78 0.04 1.52 -28.43
C GLU A 78 1.06 2.20 -29.36
N ARG A 79 1.89 3.11 -28.82
CA ARG A 79 2.90 3.84 -29.61
C ARG A 79 4.13 3.00 -29.99
N LEU A 80 4.42 1.92 -29.26
CA LEU A 80 5.53 0.99 -29.58
C LEU A 80 5.13 -0.08 -30.61
N GLY A 81 3.82 -0.32 -30.78
CA GLY A 81 3.28 -1.24 -31.79
C GLY A 81 2.98 -0.58 -33.14
N GLN A 82 3.16 0.73 -33.25
CA GLN A 82 3.21 1.49 -34.50
C GLN A 82 4.66 1.59 -34.99
#